data_AF-A0A9F2NHJ7-F1
#
_entry.id   AF-A0A9F2NHJ7-F1
#
_cell.length_a   1.000
_cell.length_b   1.000
_cell.length_c   1.000
_cell.angle_alpha   90.00
_cell.angle_beta   90.00
_cell.angle_gamma   90.00
#
_symmetry.space_group_name_H-M   'P 1'
#
loop_
_entity.id
_entity.type
_entity.pdbx_description
1 polymer ?
#
loop_
_entity_poly.entity_id
_entity_poly.type
_entity_poly.pdbx_seq_one_letter_code
_entity_poly.pdbx_strand_id
1 'polypeptide(L)'
;MIVLVGSTTARLQLRLLPRSRTPLLSFLLFGVFQRYSSTKTGKLASHGFASMAAMSSFPPQRYHYFLVLDFEATCDKPQIHPQEIIEFPILKLNGRTMEIESTFHMYVQPVVHPQLTPFCTELTGIIQAMVDGQPSLQQVLE
;
A
#
# COMPACT_ATOMS: atom_id res chain seq x y z
N MET A 1 6.20 -4.11 -17.85
CA MET A 1 5.87 -5.50 -17.45
C MET A 1 4.71 -5.45 -16.48
N ILE A 2 3.68 -6.26 -16.70
CA ILE A 2 2.55 -6.43 -15.78
C ILE A 2 2.94 -7.51 -14.77
N VAL A 3 2.91 -7.18 -13.49
CA VAL A 3 3.10 -8.12 -12.39
C VAL A 3 1.73 -8.34 -11.77
N LEU A 4 1.14 -9.51 -12.00
CA LEU A 4 -0.06 -9.92 -11.29
C LEU A 4 0.36 -10.51 -9.95
N VAL A 5 0.01 -9.82 -8.87
CA VAL A 5 0.06 -10.40 -7.53
C VAL A 5 -1.31 -10.99 -7.33
N GLY A 6 -1.42 -12.31 -7.24
CA GLY A 6 -2.70 -12.93 -6.90
C GLY A 6 -2.87 -12.90 -5.39
N SER A 7 -4.00 -12.37 -4.91
CA SER A 7 -4.50 -12.53 -3.54
C SER A 7 -4.81 -13.98 -3.16
N THR A 8 -3.84 -14.89 -3.22
CA THR A 8 -3.87 -16.05 -2.31
C THR A 8 -3.32 -15.55 -0.99
N THR A 9 -4.22 -15.23 -0.06
CA THR A 9 -3.97 -14.91 1.36
C THR A 9 -2.57 -15.29 1.85
N ALA A 10 -1.62 -14.38 1.66
CA ALA A 10 -0.32 -14.39 2.29
C ALA A 10 -0.07 -12.96 2.74
N ARG A 11 -0.53 -12.66 3.95
CA ARG A 11 -0.11 -11.47 4.70
C ARG A 11 1.41 -11.35 4.57
N LEU A 12 1.88 -10.35 3.83
CA LEU A 12 3.24 -9.86 3.99
C LEU A 12 3.28 -9.15 5.35
N GLN A 13 3.43 -9.93 6.43
CA GLN A 13 3.77 -9.38 7.74
C GLN A 13 5.18 -8.78 7.64
N LEU A 14 5.23 -7.47 7.44
CA LEU A 14 6.38 -6.68 7.85
C LEU A 14 6.52 -6.88 9.36
N ARG A 15 7.56 -7.62 9.77
CA ARG A 15 7.86 -7.92 11.17
C ARG A 15 8.06 -6.62 11.94
N LEU A 16 7.07 -6.22 12.73
CA LEU A 16 7.24 -5.31 13.86
C LEU A 16 7.42 -6.17 15.12
N LEU A 17 8.58 -6.00 15.75
CA LEU A 17 8.96 -6.64 17.01
C LEU A 17 7.95 -6.30 18.15
N PRO A 18 7.76 -7.21 19.12
CA PRO A 18 6.75 -7.04 20.16
C PRO A 18 7.23 -6.07 21.24
N ARG A 19 6.44 -5.04 21.55
CA ARG A 19 6.63 -4.21 22.74
C ARG A 19 5.75 -4.75 23.85
N SER A 20 6.39 -5.35 24.85
CA SER A 20 5.77 -5.85 26.08
C SER A 20 5.09 -4.73 26.86
N ARG A 21 3.93 -5.06 27.42
CA ARG A 21 3.12 -4.25 28.33
C ARG A 21 3.87 -3.97 29.64
N THR A 22 3.89 -2.71 30.06
CA THR A 22 3.80 -2.29 31.47
C THR A 22 3.08 -0.94 31.54
N PRO A 23 2.04 -0.79 32.37
CA PRO A 23 1.50 0.51 32.75
C PRO A 23 2.04 0.88 34.14
N LEU A 24 2.44 2.14 34.36
CA LEU A 24 2.19 2.83 35.63
C LEU A 24 2.57 4.32 35.52
N LEU A 25 1.63 5.15 35.99
CA LEU A 25 1.81 6.41 36.72
C LEU A 25 2.40 7.64 36.00
N SER A 26 1.49 8.58 35.71
CA SER A 26 1.44 9.96 36.23
C SER A 26 2.77 10.66 36.54
N PHE A 27 3.00 11.85 35.98
CA PHE A 27 3.01 13.14 36.70
C PHE A 27 3.59 14.26 35.79
N LEU A 28 2.81 15.35 35.70
CA LEU A 28 3.21 16.76 35.62
C LEU A 28 3.57 17.43 34.28
N LEU A 29 2.67 18.36 33.97
CA LEU A 29 2.83 19.58 33.21
C LEU A 29 3.78 20.59 33.93
N PHE A 30 4.22 21.56 33.11
CA PHE A 30 4.74 22.89 33.44
C PHE A 30 6.18 23.03 33.95
N GLY A 31 6.96 23.77 33.16
CA GLY A 31 7.65 24.93 33.72
C GLY A 31 9.09 25.18 33.28
N VAL A 32 9.26 26.35 32.66
CA VAL A 32 10.34 27.32 32.91
C VAL A 32 11.79 26.87 32.64
N PHE A 33 12.43 27.42 31.60
CA PHE A 33 13.41 28.51 31.81
C PHE A 33 14.00 29.00 30.50
N GLN A 34 14.03 30.32 30.43
CA GLN A 34 14.57 31.17 29.39
C GLN A 34 16.09 31.31 29.57
N ARG A 35 16.81 31.38 28.44
CA ARG A 35 18.12 32.02 28.21
C ARG A 35 19.28 31.67 29.16
N TYR A 36 20.33 31.09 28.56
CA TYR A 36 21.69 31.56 28.78
C TYR A 36 22.46 31.56 27.45
N SER A 37 22.90 32.74 27.02
CA SER A 37 23.82 32.93 25.91
C SER A 37 25.23 32.97 26.47
N SER A 38 26.16 32.16 25.96
CA SER A 38 27.59 32.52 25.99
C SER A 38 28.38 31.75 24.94
N THR A 39 28.97 32.52 24.03
CA THR A 39 29.83 32.13 22.92
C THR A 39 31.15 31.53 23.40
N LYS A 40 31.58 30.38 22.85
CA LYS A 40 33.01 30.08 22.65
C LYS A 40 33.25 29.43 21.30
N THR A 41 34.23 30.00 20.61
CA THR A 41 34.74 29.72 19.27
C THR A 41 35.48 28.37 19.20
N GLY A 42 35.17 27.57 18.20
CA GLY A 42 35.96 26.40 17.78
C GLY A 42 35.79 26.19 16.28
N LYS A 43 36.91 26.16 15.55
CA LYS A 43 37.02 26.09 14.08
C LYS A 43 37.39 24.65 13.68
N LEU A 44 36.84 24.16 12.56
CA LEU A 44 37.10 22.88 11.84
C LEU A 44 36.56 21.61 12.54
N ALA A 45 35.82 20.68 11.91
CA ALA A 45 35.68 20.36 10.50
C ALA A 45 34.21 20.04 10.15
N SER A 46 33.72 20.62 9.05
CA SER A 46 32.49 20.20 8.39
C SER A 46 32.75 18.91 7.61
N HIS A 47 32.77 17.77 8.29
CA HIS A 47 32.46 16.51 7.62
C HIS A 47 30.95 16.35 7.69
N GLY A 48 30.31 16.66 6.56
CA GLY A 48 28.88 16.46 6.39
C GLY A 48 28.53 15.04 6.81
N PHE A 49 27.53 14.92 7.69
CA PHE A 49 26.77 13.69 7.85
C PHE A 49 25.94 13.49 6.58
N ALA A 50 26.61 13.20 5.46
CA ALA A 50 25.96 12.55 4.34
C ALA A 50 25.62 11.16 4.86
N SER A 51 24.34 10.96 5.18
CA SER A 51 23.78 9.68 5.60
C SER A 51 24.26 8.60 4.63
N MET A 52 25.21 7.76 5.07
CA MET A 52 25.60 6.54 4.39
C MET A 52 24.51 5.47 4.56
N ALA A 53 23.26 5.83 4.30
CA ALA A 53 22.30 4.85 3.82
C ALA A 53 22.76 4.54 2.40
N ALA A 54 23.69 3.58 2.28
CA ALA A 54 24.11 3.01 1.04
C ALA A 54 22.87 2.82 0.17
N MET A 55 22.80 3.57 -0.93
CA MET A 55 21.79 3.37 -1.95
C MET A 55 21.99 1.93 -2.40
N SER A 56 21.18 1.00 -1.87
CA SER A 56 21.09 -0.33 -2.43
C SER A 56 20.48 -0.13 -3.80
N SER A 57 21.33 0.12 -4.79
CA SER A 57 20.90 0.25 -6.17
C SER A 57 20.27 -1.08 -6.51
N PHE A 58 18.96 -1.07 -6.75
CA PHE A 58 18.26 -2.24 -7.24
C PHE A 58 19.02 -2.78 -8.45
N PRO A 59 19.07 -4.11 -8.63
CA PRO A 59 19.74 -4.69 -9.78
C PRO A 59 19.19 -4.04 -11.06
N PRO A 60 20.02 -3.85 -12.10
CA PRO A 60 19.57 -3.19 -13.33
C PRO A 60 18.29 -3.84 -13.87
N GLN A 61 17.23 -3.04 -14.01
CA GLN A 61 15.95 -3.48 -14.53
C GLN A 61 15.88 -3.22 -16.04
N ARG A 62 15.35 -4.18 -16.79
CA ARG A 62 15.13 -4.05 -18.24
C ARG A 62 14.05 -3.03 -18.58
N TYR A 63 13.10 -2.82 -17.68
CA TYR A 63 11.95 -1.96 -17.88
C TYR A 63 12.07 -0.69 -17.04
N HIS A 64 11.68 0.45 -17.62
CA HIS A 64 11.60 1.72 -16.89
C HIS A 64 10.46 1.73 -15.87
N TYR A 65 9.40 0.96 -16.13
CA TYR A 65 8.21 0.89 -15.29
C TYR A 65 7.68 -0.53 -15.16
N PHE A 66 7.16 -0.83 -13.97
CA PHE A 66 6.35 -2.01 -13.69
C PHE A 66 4.95 -1.57 -13.33
N LEU A 67 3.95 -2.27 -13.84
CA LEU A 67 2.56 -2.13 -13.39
C LEU A 67 2.25 -3.34 -12.53
N VAL A 68 1.94 -3.13 -11.26
CA VAL A 68 1.53 -4.19 -10.33
C VAL A 68 0.01 -4.17 -10.25
N LEU A 69 -0.61 -5.31 -10.57
CA LEU A 69 -2.06 -5.48 -10.61
C LEU A 69 -2.46 -6.60 -9.66
N ASP A 70 -3.60 -6.45 -9.01
CA ASP A 70 -4.18 -7.46 -8.11
C ASP A 70 -5.70 -7.40 -8.25
N PHE A 71 -6.25 -8.23 -9.13
CA PHE A 71 -7.69 -8.20 -9.42
C PHE A 71 -8.46 -9.01 -8.39
N GLU A 72 -9.52 -8.42 -7.87
CA GLU A 72 -10.58 -9.16 -7.21
C GLU A 72 -11.72 -9.43 -8.19
N ALA A 73 -12.37 -10.59 -8.05
CA ALA A 73 -13.42 -11.03 -8.96
C ALA A 73 -14.60 -11.67 -8.24
N THR A 74 -15.77 -11.67 -8.89
CA THR A 74 -16.95 -12.41 -8.41
C THR A 74 -16.61 -13.89 -8.20
N CYS A 75 -17.05 -14.47 -7.08
CA CYS A 75 -16.80 -15.87 -6.75
C CYS A 75 -17.89 -16.49 -5.85
N ASP A 76 -17.94 -17.81 -5.79
CA ASP A 76 -18.84 -18.57 -4.91
C ASP A 76 -18.31 -20.00 -4.67
N LYS A 77 -19.04 -20.79 -3.88
CA LYS A 77 -18.83 -22.23 -3.66
C LYS A 77 -20.15 -23.01 -3.91
N PRO A 78 -20.27 -23.76 -5.02
CA PRO A 78 -19.26 -24.03 -6.05
C PRO A 78 -18.93 -22.79 -6.90
N GLN A 79 -17.79 -22.84 -7.58
CA GLN A 79 -17.32 -21.72 -8.41
C GLN A 79 -18.36 -21.31 -9.45
N ILE A 80 -18.62 -20.01 -9.52
CA ILE A 80 -19.51 -19.40 -10.52
C ILE A 80 -18.74 -19.04 -11.79
N HIS A 81 -19.44 -19.07 -12.92
CA HIS A 81 -18.92 -18.69 -14.22
C HIS A 81 -19.93 -17.79 -14.96
N PRO A 82 -19.47 -16.73 -15.65
CA PRO A 82 -18.11 -16.20 -15.62
C PRO A 82 -17.76 -15.55 -14.27
N GLN A 83 -16.47 -15.46 -13.96
CA GLN A 83 -15.98 -14.55 -12.92
C GLN A 83 -15.73 -13.19 -13.56
N GLU A 84 -16.16 -12.12 -12.88
CA GLU A 84 -16.07 -10.74 -13.37
C GLU A 84 -15.22 -9.92 -12.40
N ILE A 85 -14.33 -9.06 -12.92
CA ILE A 85 -13.51 -8.18 -12.09
C ILE A 85 -14.44 -7.22 -11.32
N ILE A 86 -14.24 -7.11 -10.01
CA ILE A 86 -14.98 -6.21 -9.11
C ILE A 86 -14.09 -5.18 -8.41
N GLU A 87 -12.77 -5.34 -8.48
CA GLU A 87 -11.77 -4.35 -8.06
C GLU A 87 -10.59 -4.33 -9.05
N PHE A 88 -10.16 -3.14 -9.43
CA PHE A 88 -9.10 -2.91 -10.42
C PHE A 88 -8.01 -1.98 -9.85
N PRO A 89 -7.14 -2.46 -8.96
CA PRO A 89 -5.98 -1.71 -8.49
C PRO A 89 -4.78 -1.86 -9.43
N ILE A 90 -4.07 -0.76 -9.68
CA ILE A 90 -2.80 -0.73 -10.41
C ILE A 90 -1.80 0.19 -9.68
N LEU A 91 -0.59 -0.32 -9.44
CA LEU A 91 0.54 0.49 -8.98
C LEU A 91 1.57 0.64 -10.10
N LYS A 92 1.93 1.87 -10.43
CA LYS A 92 3.04 2.18 -11.34
C LYS A 92 4.33 2.35 -10.53
N LEU A 93 5.23 1.39 -10.64
CA LEU A 93 6.54 1.42 -9.99
C LEU A 93 7.62 1.91 -10.95
N ASN A 94 8.47 2.83 -10.50
CA ASN A 94 9.69 3.23 -11.19
C ASN A 94 10.70 2.08 -11.15
N GLY A 95 11.16 1.60 -12.30
CA GLY A 95 12.08 0.46 -12.38
C GLY A 95 13.50 0.74 -11.90
N ARG A 96 13.88 2.01 -11.70
CA ARG A 96 15.19 2.40 -11.14
C ARG A 96 15.13 2.55 -9.62
N THR A 97 14.09 3.22 -9.10
CA THR A 97 13.98 3.53 -7.66
C THR A 97 13.12 2.52 -6.91
N MET A 98 12.33 1.70 -7.61
CA MET A 98 11.29 0.82 -7.06
C MET A 98 10.24 1.55 -6.21
N GLU A 99 10.12 2.87 -6.38
CA GLU A 99 9.09 3.68 -5.72
C GLU A 99 7.80 3.69 -6.55
N ILE A 100 6.67 3.83 -5.87
CA ILE A 100 5.36 4.01 -6.50
C ILE A 100 5.26 5.45 -6.99
N GLU A 101 5.14 5.63 -8.31
CA GLU A 101 4.94 6.94 -8.91
C GLU A 101 3.47 7.33 -9.02
N SER A 102 2.59 6.35 -9.20
CA SER A 102 1.14 6.59 -9.28
C SER A 102 0.34 5.34 -8.96
N THR A 103 -0.89 5.55 -8.53
CA THR A 103 -1.88 4.50 -8.23
C THR A 103 -3.14 4.76 -9.04
N PHE A 104 -3.72 3.70 -9.58
CA PHE A 104 -5.09 3.66 -10.10
C PHE A 104 -5.87 2.65 -9.26
N HIS A 105 -7.12 2.96 -8.95
CA HIS A 105 -8.00 2.09 -8.18
C HIS A 105 -9.44 2.37 -8.57
N MET A 106 -10.16 1.33 -8.98
CA MET A 106 -11.59 1.40 -9.25
C MET A 106 -12.30 0.15 -8.76
N TYR A 107 -13.48 0.32 -8.16
CA TYR A 107 -14.46 -0.75 -8.08
C TYR A 107 -15.20 -0.86 -9.42
N VAL A 108 -15.63 -2.05 -9.76
CA VAL A 108 -16.26 -2.36 -11.04
C VAL A 108 -17.61 -3.01 -10.78
N GLN A 109 -18.65 -2.55 -11.48
CA GLN A 109 -19.96 -3.18 -11.37
C GLN A 109 -20.01 -4.43 -12.27
N PRO A 110 -20.22 -5.65 -11.70
CA PRO A 110 -20.40 -6.86 -12.51
C PRO A 110 -21.74 -6.83 -13.24
N VAL A 111 -21.78 -7.36 -14.46
CA VAL A 111 -22.95 -7.30 -15.35
C VAL A 111 -23.69 -8.63 -15.40
N VAL A 112 -22.98 -9.75 -15.38
CA VAL A 112 -23.58 -11.09 -15.46
C VAL A 112 -24.08 -11.56 -14.09
N HIS A 113 -23.27 -11.39 -13.04
CA HIS A 113 -23.61 -11.72 -11.66
C HIS A 113 -23.55 -10.45 -10.78
N PRO A 114 -24.54 -9.54 -10.90
CA PRO A 114 -24.50 -8.23 -10.25
C PRO A 114 -24.53 -8.29 -8.72
N GLN A 115 -25.08 -9.37 -8.16
CA GLN A 115 -25.16 -9.57 -6.71
C GLN A 115 -23.95 -10.37 -6.22
N LEU A 116 -23.13 -9.75 -5.37
CA LEU A 116 -22.02 -10.41 -4.72
C LEU A 116 -22.54 -11.46 -3.73
N THR A 117 -21.92 -12.64 -3.76
CA THR A 117 -22.26 -13.70 -2.82
C THR A 117 -21.68 -13.39 -1.44
N PRO A 118 -22.26 -13.94 -0.35
CA PRO A 118 -21.68 -13.82 0.98
C PRO A 118 -20.24 -14.35 1.03
N PHE A 119 -19.96 -15.44 0.30
CA PHE A 119 -18.62 -16.02 0.20
C PHE A 119 -17.62 -15.04 -0.43
N CYS A 120 -18.00 -14.41 -1.54
CA CYS A 120 -17.16 -13.41 -2.22
C CYS A 120 -16.88 -12.21 -1.32
N THR A 121 -17.93 -11.73 -0.64
CA THR A 121 -17.81 -10.62 0.32
C THR A 121 -16.87 -10.97 1.48
N GLU A 122 -16.98 -12.19 2.04
CA GLU A 122 -16.12 -12.65 3.12
C GLU A 122 -14.65 -12.80 2.68
N LEU A 123 -14.42 -13.30 1.46
CA LEU A 123 -13.07 -13.55 0.94
C LEU A 123 -12.33 -12.26 0.57
N THR A 124 -13.03 -11.32 -0.09
CA THR A 124 -12.42 -10.10 -0.66
C THR A 124 -12.58 -8.88 0.26
N GLY A 125 -13.59 -8.87 1.12
CA GLY A 125 -13.98 -7.70 1.91
C GLY A 125 -14.81 -6.66 1.14
N ILE A 126 -15.11 -6.90 -0.14
CA ILE A 126 -15.90 -6.00 -0.98
C ILE A 126 -17.39 -6.26 -0.74
N ILE A 127 -18.11 -5.23 -0.28
CA ILE A 127 -19.57 -5.30 -0.08
C ILE A 127 -20.32 -4.78 -1.30
N GLN A 128 -21.59 -5.18 -1.44
CA GLN A 128 -22.44 -4.79 -2.57
C GLN A 128 -22.46 -3.27 -2.84
N ALA A 129 -22.55 -2.46 -1.79
CA ALA A 129 -22.58 -1.01 -1.92
C ALA A 129 -21.30 -0.39 -2.51
N MET A 130 -20.19 -1.13 -2.55
CA MET A 130 -18.93 -0.66 -3.16
C MET A 130 -18.94 -0.84 -4.69
N VAL A 131 -19.68 -1.82 -5.20
CA VAL A 131 -19.77 -2.12 -6.65
C VAL A 131 -21.04 -1.56 -7.29
N ASP A 132 -22.09 -1.32 -6.50
CA ASP A 132 -23.34 -0.75 -7.01
C ASP A 132 -23.13 0.64 -7.60
N GLY A 133 -23.56 0.83 -8.85
CA GLY A 133 -23.47 2.10 -9.57
C GLY A 133 -22.06 2.48 -10.01
N GLN A 134 -21.08 1.59 -9.83
CA GLN A 134 -19.75 1.78 -10.39
C GLN A 134 -19.75 1.57 -11.92
N PRO A 135 -18.72 2.04 -12.63
CA PRO A 135 -18.60 1.76 -14.05
C PRO A 135 -18.45 0.26 -14.32
N SER A 136 -18.98 -0.20 -15.45
CA SER A 136 -18.71 -1.53 -15.97
C SER A 136 -17.23 -1.67 -16.36
N LEU A 137 -16.74 -2.91 -16.44
CA LEU A 137 -15.34 -3.16 -16.84
C LEU A 137 -14.97 -2.50 -18.17
N GLN A 138 -15.91 -2.45 -19.13
CA GLN A 138 -15.68 -1.79 -20.42
C GLN A 138 -15.39 -0.30 -20.25
N GLN A 139 -16.16 0.39 -19.42
CA GLN A 139 -15.99 1.82 -19.12
C GLN A 139 -14.70 2.10 -18.32
N VAL A 140 -14.28 1.16 -17.46
CA VAL A 140 -13.02 1.30 -16.70
C VAL A 140 -11.79 1.17 -17.60
N LEU A 141 -11.91 0.50 -18.74
CA LEU A 141 -10.82 0.25 -19.69
C LEU A 141 -10.67 1.35 -20.77
N GLU A 142 -11.60 2.30 -20.86
CA GLU A 142 -11.56 3.45 -21.78
C GLU A 142 -10.60 4.55 -21.30
#